data_AF-A0A7F8R058-F1
#
_entry.id   AF-A0A7F8R058-F1
#
_cell.length_a   1.000
_cell.length_b   1.000
_cell.length_c   1.000
_cell.angle_alpha   90.00
_cell.angle_beta   90.00
_cell.angle_gamma   90.00
#
_symmetry.space_group_name_H-M   'P 1'
#
loop_
_entity.id
_entity.type
_entity.pdbx_description
1 polymer ?
#
loop_
_entity_poly.entity_id
_entity_poly.type
_entity_poly.pdbx_seq_one_letter_code
_entity_poly.pdbx_strand_id
1 'polypeptide(L)'
;MAQLLGKATTLGLKFSSWAFQIQPLYEHLHAYVRAKLMDTYPSHISPTGCLPAHLLGDMWGRFWTNLYPLTVPFGQKPNIDVTDTMVNQSWDARRIFEEAEKFFVSIGLPNMTQGFWENSMLTEPGDSRKVVCHPTAWDLGKHDFRIKMCTKVTMDDFLTAHHEMGHIQYDMVYAAQPFLLRNGANEGFHEAVGEIMSLSAATPKHLKNIGLLPPGFSEDNETDINFLFKQALTIVGTLPFTYMLEKWRWMVFKGEIPKEQWIKKWWEMKRDLVGVVEPLPHDETYCDPASLFHVANDYSFIRYYTRTIYQFQFQEALCQIAKHEGPLHKCDISNSSEAGQKLL
;
A
#
# COMPACT_ATOMS: atom_id res chain seq x y z
N MET A 1 17.13 -29.37 7.44
CA MET A 1 17.27 -28.23 8.39
C MET A 1 18.35 -27.24 7.94
N ALA A 2 19.61 -27.66 7.73
CA ALA A 2 20.69 -26.76 7.26
C ALA A 2 20.42 -26.04 5.93
N GLN A 3 19.79 -26.70 4.96
CA GLN A 3 19.45 -26.09 3.65
C GLN A 3 18.32 -25.05 3.73
N LEU A 4 17.41 -25.19 4.70
CA LEU A 4 16.36 -24.21 4.98
C LEU A 4 16.94 -23.00 5.72
N LEU A 5 17.85 -23.23 6.68
CA LEU A 5 18.59 -22.17 7.38
C LEU A 5 19.45 -21.37 6.39
N GLY A 6 20.17 -22.02 5.46
CA GLY A 6 20.96 -21.35 4.44
C GLY A 6 20.14 -20.43 3.52
N LYS A 7 18.95 -20.89 3.08
CA LYS A 7 18.03 -20.06 2.26
C LYS A 7 17.47 -18.87 3.05
N ALA A 8 17.12 -19.06 4.33
CA ALA A 8 16.65 -17.98 5.20
C ALA A 8 17.74 -16.90 5.42
N THR A 9 19.01 -17.31 5.58
CA THR A 9 20.15 -16.38 5.66
C THR A 9 20.33 -15.60 4.36
N THR A 10 20.22 -16.24 3.18
CA THR A 10 20.31 -15.55 1.88
C THR A 10 19.18 -14.54 1.68
N LEU A 11 17.96 -14.87 2.11
CA LEU A 11 16.81 -13.99 2.01
C LEU A 11 16.94 -12.76 2.93
N GLY A 12 17.37 -12.99 4.19
CA GLY A 12 17.67 -11.91 5.13
C GLY A 12 18.73 -10.93 4.61
N LEU A 13 19.77 -11.43 3.95
CA LEU A 13 20.81 -10.60 3.32
C LEU A 13 20.26 -9.73 2.18
N LYS A 14 19.36 -10.27 1.36
CA LYS A 14 18.70 -9.49 0.30
C LYS A 14 17.84 -8.37 0.87
N PHE A 15 17.05 -8.65 1.91
CA PHE A 15 16.23 -7.62 2.57
C PHE A 15 17.10 -6.52 3.19
N SER A 16 18.21 -6.87 3.85
CA SER A 16 19.14 -5.86 4.36
C SER A 16 19.76 -5.02 3.25
N SER A 17 20.08 -5.63 2.10
CA SER A 17 20.63 -4.90 0.95
C SER A 17 19.63 -3.90 0.37
N TRP A 18 18.36 -4.29 0.25
CA TRP A 18 17.31 -3.39 -0.22
C TRP A 18 17.06 -2.26 0.78
N ALA A 19 17.03 -2.57 2.08
CA ALA A 19 16.88 -1.55 3.12
C ALA A 19 17.98 -0.49 3.03
N PHE A 20 19.24 -0.91 2.81
CA PHE A 20 20.36 0.01 2.64
C PHE A 20 20.22 0.92 1.41
N GLN A 21 19.68 0.41 0.30
CA GLN A 21 19.47 1.21 -0.91
C GLN A 21 18.30 2.19 -0.78
N ILE A 22 17.27 1.85 0.00
CA ILE A 22 16.09 2.70 0.24
C ILE A 22 16.36 3.76 1.32
N GLN A 23 17.27 3.48 2.26
CA GLN A 23 17.54 4.32 3.42
C GLN A 23 17.79 5.80 3.08
N PRO A 24 18.64 6.18 2.10
CA PRO A 24 18.86 7.59 1.80
C PRO A 24 17.58 8.35 1.41
N LEU A 25 16.71 7.73 0.61
CA LEU A 25 15.43 8.32 0.22
C LEU A 25 14.51 8.49 1.43
N TYR A 26 14.46 7.47 2.30
CA TYR A 26 13.66 7.53 3.52
C TYR A 26 14.15 8.61 4.49
N GLU A 27 15.47 8.76 4.69
CA GLU A 27 16.04 9.76 5.59
C GLU A 27 15.70 11.18 5.15
N HIS A 28 15.73 11.47 3.85
CA HIS A 28 15.30 12.76 3.31
C HIS A 28 13.78 12.98 3.49
N LEU A 29 12.95 11.96 3.24
CA LEU A 29 11.51 12.02 3.49
C LEU A 29 11.21 12.27 4.98
N HIS A 30 11.88 11.54 5.87
CA HIS A 30 11.77 11.65 7.32
C HIS A 30 12.15 13.06 7.80
N ALA A 31 13.30 13.57 7.36
CA ALA A 31 13.77 14.90 7.74
C ALA A 31 12.82 16.00 7.24
N TYR A 32 12.29 15.87 6.03
CA TYR A 32 11.32 16.81 5.47
C TYR A 32 10.00 16.81 6.27
N VAL A 33 9.44 15.62 6.51
CA VAL A 33 8.21 15.46 7.32
C VAL A 33 8.42 15.99 8.73
N ARG A 34 9.57 15.71 9.35
CA ARG A 34 9.93 16.25 10.68
C ARG A 34 9.91 17.77 10.71
N ALA A 35 10.54 18.41 9.73
CA ALA A 35 10.56 19.87 9.65
C ALA A 35 9.13 20.44 9.50
N LYS A 36 8.29 19.85 8.66
CA LYS A 36 6.90 20.28 8.48
C LYS A 36 6.03 20.06 9.72
N LEU A 37 6.20 18.94 10.41
CA LEU A 37 5.46 18.67 11.65
C LEU A 37 5.88 19.61 12.79
N MET A 38 7.10 20.15 12.78
CA MET A 38 7.53 21.17 13.75
C MET A 38 6.73 22.48 13.61
N ASP A 39 6.31 22.84 12.40
CA ASP A 39 5.44 24.01 12.17
C ASP A 39 4.06 23.82 12.80
N THR A 40 3.55 22.59 12.81
CA THR A 40 2.22 22.25 13.37
C THR A 40 2.28 21.97 14.88
N TYR A 41 3.36 21.36 15.35
CA TYR A 41 3.57 20.93 16.74
C TYR A 41 4.83 21.58 17.33
N PRO A 42 4.83 22.91 17.51
CA PRO A 42 5.99 23.63 18.01
C PRO A 42 6.40 23.12 19.40
N SER A 43 7.71 23.05 19.65
CA SER A 43 8.29 22.58 20.93
C SER A 43 8.06 21.11 21.30
N HIS A 44 7.32 20.33 20.49
CA HIS A 44 7.08 18.91 20.74
C HIS A 44 7.97 17.96 19.93
N ILE A 45 8.66 18.48 18.91
CA ILE A 45 9.52 17.70 18.00
C ILE A 45 10.93 18.30 17.99
N SER A 46 11.94 17.46 18.25
CA SER A 46 13.34 17.87 18.16
C SER A 46 13.79 17.97 16.69
N PRO A 47 14.54 19.00 16.28
CA PRO A 47 15.01 19.16 14.89
C PRO A 47 15.94 18.04 14.42
N THR A 48 16.62 17.37 15.36
CA THR A 48 17.59 16.29 15.08
C THR A 48 17.14 14.93 15.61
N GLY A 49 15.99 14.87 16.30
CA GLY A 49 15.50 13.66 16.95
C GLY A 49 14.61 12.78 16.07
N CYS A 50 14.12 11.69 16.67
CA CYS A 50 13.09 10.85 16.11
C CYS A 50 11.71 11.56 16.06
N LEU A 51 10.80 11.04 15.24
CA LEU A 51 9.40 11.48 15.21
C LEU A 51 8.59 10.82 16.35
N PRO A 52 7.72 11.55 17.06
CA PRO A 52 6.82 10.94 18.05
C PRO A 52 5.81 9.99 17.38
N ALA A 53 5.70 8.75 17.89
CA ALA A 53 4.93 7.68 17.25
C ALA A 53 3.44 7.98 17.04
N HIS A 54 2.85 8.84 17.89
CA HIS A 54 1.42 9.19 17.87
C HIS A 54 1.08 10.31 16.87
N LEU A 55 2.06 10.84 16.12
CA LEU A 55 1.89 11.96 15.18
C LEU A 55 2.06 11.54 13.72
N LEU A 56 1.90 10.25 13.41
CA LEU A 56 2.26 9.68 12.10
C LEU A 56 1.05 9.41 11.19
N GLY A 57 -0.13 9.90 11.54
CA GLY A 57 -1.33 9.85 10.69
C GLY A 57 -2.18 8.57 10.83
N ASP A 58 -1.65 7.52 11.43
CA ASP A 58 -2.41 6.34 11.88
C ASP A 58 -1.95 5.88 13.27
N MET A 59 -2.59 4.84 13.82
CA MET A 59 -2.34 4.34 15.18
C MET A 59 -0.90 3.82 15.40
N TRP A 60 -0.20 3.38 14.35
CA TRP A 60 1.09 2.69 14.45
C TRP A 60 2.26 3.41 13.73
N GLY A 61 1.92 4.43 12.94
CA GLY A 61 2.79 5.01 11.92
C GLY A 61 3.10 4.02 10.81
N ARG A 62 2.14 3.18 10.41
CA ARG A 62 2.32 2.22 9.31
C ARG A 62 2.40 2.95 7.97
N PHE A 63 1.52 3.92 7.76
CA PHE A 63 1.50 4.79 6.59
C PHE A 63 1.45 6.25 7.03
N TRP A 64 2.12 7.13 6.28
CA TRP A 64 2.14 8.57 6.57
C TRP A 64 1.19 9.36 5.67
N THR A 65 0.32 8.68 4.92
CA THR A 65 -0.59 9.28 3.92
C THR A 65 -1.44 10.41 4.50
N ASN A 66 -1.94 10.24 5.73
CA ASN A 66 -2.75 11.23 6.43
C ASN A 66 -1.96 12.47 6.90
N LEU A 67 -0.63 12.49 6.75
CA LEU A 67 0.19 13.67 6.98
C LEU A 67 0.23 14.60 5.76
N TYR A 68 -0.28 14.19 4.60
CA TYR A 68 -0.20 14.97 3.37
C TYR A 68 -0.75 16.40 3.53
N PRO A 69 -1.92 16.66 4.16
CA PRO A 69 -2.42 18.03 4.36
C PRO A 69 -1.48 18.92 5.18
N LEU A 70 -0.70 18.35 6.11
CA LEU A 70 0.25 19.08 6.96
C LEU A 70 1.62 19.26 6.31
N THR A 71 1.93 18.43 5.31
CA THR A 71 3.29 18.29 4.77
C THR A 71 3.37 18.55 3.26
N VAL A 72 2.28 18.97 2.62
CA VAL A 72 2.24 19.26 1.18
C VAL A 72 3.32 20.28 0.78
N PRO A 73 4.18 19.97 -0.21
CA PRO A 73 5.23 20.88 -0.66
C PRO A 73 4.72 22.20 -1.22
N PHE A 74 3.71 22.13 -2.11
CA PHE A 74 3.14 23.29 -2.80
C PHE A 74 1.63 23.35 -2.55
N GLY A 75 1.22 23.82 -1.37
CA GLY A 75 -0.19 23.86 -0.94
C GLY A 75 -1.10 24.79 -1.74
N GLN A 76 -0.52 25.72 -2.51
CA GLN A 76 -1.24 26.60 -3.43
C GLN A 76 -1.70 25.90 -4.73
N LYS A 77 -1.12 24.73 -5.05
CA LYS A 77 -1.49 23.96 -6.23
C LYS A 77 -2.75 23.13 -5.95
N PRO A 78 -3.60 22.87 -6.96
CA PRO A 78 -4.78 22.04 -6.78
C PRO A 78 -4.39 20.65 -6.26
N ASN A 79 -5.17 20.15 -5.29
CA ASN A 79 -4.94 18.83 -4.73
C ASN A 79 -5.22 17.75 -5.80
N ILE A 80 -4.40 16.71 -5.84
CA ILE A 80 -4.64 15.51 -6.69
C ILE A 80 -5.72 14.62 -6.06
N ASP A 81 -6.10 14.90 -4.81
CA ASP A 81 -7.23 14.24 -4.17
C ASP A 81 -8.56 14.55 -4.86
N VAL A 82 -9.11 13.53 -5.52
CA VAL A 82 -10.37 13.62 -6.28
C VAL A 82 -11.61 13.29 -5.45
N THR A 83 -11.47 13.12 -4.13
CA THR A 83 -12.59 12.78 -3.22
C THR A 83 -13.76 13.74 -3.38
N ASP A 84 -13.52 15.05 -3.30
CA ASP A 84 -14.57 16.06 -3.42
C ASP A 84 -15.22 16.05 -4.81
N THR A 85 -14.43 15.76 -5.85
CA THR A 85 -14.96 15.64 -7.22
C THR A 85 -15.87 14.43 -7.37
N MET A 86 -15.49 13.27 -6.81
CA MET A 86 -16.34 12.07 -6.80
C MET A 86 -17.66 12.33 -6.07
N VAL A 87 -17.61 12.98 -4.90
CA VAL A 87 -18.81 13.36 -4.13
C VAL A 87 -19.70 14.33 -4.93
N ASN A 88 -19.12 15.36 -5.53
CA ASN A 88 -19.86 16.34 -6.35
C ASN A 88 -20.49 15.71 -7.60
N GLN A 89 -19.86 14.68 -8.16
CA GLN A 89 -20.41 13.89 -9.28
C GLN A 89 -21.36 12.79 -8.83
N SER A 90 -21.69 12.69 -7.53
CA SER A 90 -22.57 11.66 -6.98
C SER A 90 -22.11 10.23 -7.27
N TRP A 91 -20.79 10.00 -7.24
CA TRP A 91 -20.24 8.65 -7.30
C TRP A 91 -20.67 7.85 -6.06
N ASP A 92 -20.90 6.56 -6.25
CA ASP A 92 -21.16 5.60 -5.19
C ASP A 92 -20.16 4.43 -5.27
N ALA A 93 -20.28 3.48 -4.33
CA ALA A 93 -19.41 2.30 -4.31
C ALA A 93 -19.52 1.49 -5.61
N ARG A 94 -20.74 1.33 -6.16
CA ARG A 94 -20.96 0.61 -7.42
C ARG A 94 -20.13 1.23 -8.55
N ARG A 95 -20.23 2.55 -8.73
CA ARG A 95 -19.49 3.29 -9.75
C ARG A 95 -17.98 3.13 -9.59
N ILE A 96 -17.47 3.16 -8.36
CA ILE A 96 -16.03 2.95 -8.09
C ILE A 96 -15.56 1.60 -8.63
N PHE A 97 -16.27 0.50 -8.31
CA PHE A 97 -15.91 -0.83 -8.80
C PHE A 97 -16.12 -1.00 -10.31
N GLU A 98 -17.13 -0.34 -10.89
CA GLU A 98 -17.35 -0.38 -12.35
C GLU A 98 -16.22 0.33 -13.12
N GLU A 99 -15.69 1.43 -12.59
CA GLU A 99 -14.51 2.08 -13.18
C GLU A 99 -13.24 1.26 -13.01
N ALA A 100 -13.08 0.57 -11.87
CA ALA A 100 -12.00 -0.41 -11.72
C ALA A 100 -12.11 -1.55 -12.74
N GLU A 101 -13.30 -2.12 -12.93
CA GLU A 101 -13.54 -3.18 -13.94
C GLU A 101 -13.18 -2.70 -15.35
N LYS A 102 -13.63 -1.49 -15.73
CA LYS A 102 -13.30 -0.88 -17.02
C LYS A 102 -11.79 -0.73 -17.23
N PHE A 103 -11.04 -0.37 -16.19
CA PHE A 103 -9.58 -0.29 -16.26
C PHE A 103 -8.98 -1.65 -16.64
N PHE A 104 -9.36 -2.73 -15.96
CA PHE A 104 -8.85 -4.08 -16.26
C PHE A 104 -9.25 -4.55 -17.66
N VAL A 105 -10.49 -4.30 -18.06
CA VAL A 105 -10.97 -4.62 -19.41
C VAL A 105 -10.19 -3.85 -20.47
N SER A 106 -9.81 -2.60 -20.21
CA SER A 106 -9.02 -1.79 -21.14
C SER A 106 -7.65 -2.39 -21.45
N ILE A 107 -7.07 -3.14 -20.51
CA ILE A 107 -5.80 -3.85 -20.71
C ILE A 107 -5.99 -5.29 -21.22
N GLY A 108 -7.21 -5.68 -21.59
CA GLY A 108 -7.50 -6.98 -22.19
C GLY A 108 -7.79 -8.10 -21.19
N LEU A 109 -8.05 -7.76 -19.93
CA LEU A 109 -8.47 -8.73 -18.91
C LEU A 109 -10.00 -8.92 -18.91
N PRO A 110 -10.52 -10.03 -18.38
CA PRO A 110 -11.95 -10.31 -18.39
C PRO A 110 -12.75 -9.35 -17.49
N ASN A 111 -14.04 -9.17 -17.81
CA ASN A 111 -15.01 -8.58 -16.88
C ASN A 111 -15.12 -9.42 -15.59
N MET A 112 -15.57 -8.81 -14.51
CA MET A 112 -15.98 -9.53 -13.31
C MET A 112 -17.15 -10.47 -13.60
N THR A 113 -17.23 -11.55 -12.83
CA THR A 113 -18.33 -12.52 -12.98
C THR A 113 -19.66 -11.93 -12.51
N GLN A 114 -20.78 -12.49 -12.99
CA GLN A 114 -22.10 -12.11 -12.48
C GLN A 114 -22.20 -12.37 -10.96
N GLY A 115 -21.67 -13.51 -10.50
CA GLY A 115 -21.65 -13.86 -9.08
C GLY A 115 -20.85 -12.87 -8.22
N PHE A 116 -19.78 -12.28 -8.75
CA PHE A 116 -19.02 -11.24 -8.06
C PHE A 116 -19.93 -10.04 -7.73
N TRP A 117 -20.68 -9.54 -8.70
CA TRP A 117 -21.55 -8.38 -8.52
C TRP A 117 -22.75 -8.66 -7.61
N GLU A 118 -23.27 -9.89 -7.63
CA GLU A 118 -24.42 -10.30 -6.83
C GLU A 118 -24.05 -10.59 -5.37
N ASN A 119 -22.85 -11.12 -5.13
CA ASN A 119 -22.49 -11.69 -3.82
C ASN A 119 -21.42 -10.90 -3.04
N SER A 120 -20.77 -9.91 -3.65
CA SER A 120 -19.78 -9.07 -2.96
C SER A 120 -20.45 -8.10 -1.98
N MET A 121 -19.76 -7.81 -0.88
CA MET A 121 -20.15 -6.77 0.06
C MET A 121 -19.33 -5.52 -0.26
N LEU A 122 -19.85 -4.67 -1.14
CA LEU A 122 -19.18 -3.45 -1.60
C LEU A 122 -19.50 -2.22 -0.75
N THR A 123 -20.46 -2.31 0.16
CA THR A 123 -20.84 -1.26 1.12
C THR A 123 -21.05 -1.85 2.51
N GLU A 124 -20.87 -1.03 3.54
CA GLU A 124 -21.26 -1.43 4.89
C GLU A 124 -22.79 -1.62 4.97
N PRO A 125 -23.28 -2.75 5.48
CA PRO A 125 -24.71 -2.95 5.66
C PRO A 125 -25.31 -1.94 6.64
N GLY A 126 -26.41 -1.27 6.24
CA GLY A 126 -27.10 -0.30 7.11
C GLY A 126 -27.97 -0.92 8.22
N ASP A 127 -28.01 -2.25 8.32
CA ASP A 127 -28.95 -3.02 9.14
C ASP A 127 -28.31 -3.66 10.38
N SER A 128 -27.65 -2.86 11.24
CA SER A 128 -27.09 -3.27 12.54
C SER A 128 -26.14 -4.49 12.56
N ARG A 129 -25.87 -5.10 11.40
CA ARG A 129 -24.95 -6.22 11.25
C ARG A 129 -23.54 -5.72 11.54
N LYS A 130 -22.84 -6.46 12.40
CA LYS A 130 -21.43 -6.22 12.65
C LYS A 130 -20.62 -6.94 11.58
N VAL A 131 -19.84 -6.18 10.82
CA VAL A 131 -18.96 -6.70 9.78
C VAL A 131 -17.54 -6.24 10.01
N VAL A 132 -16.56 -7.03 9.53
CA VAL A 132 -15.17 -6.59 9.50
C VAL A 132 -14.97 -5.79 8.22
N CYS A 133 -14.74 -4.49 8.34
CA CYS A 133 -14.64 -3.59 7.20
C CYS A 133 -13.28 -3.58 6.48
N HIS A 134 -12.27 -4.29 6.99
CA HIS A 134 -10.97 -4.40 6.32
C HIS A 134 -11.16 -4.95 4.88
N PRO A 135 -10.70 -4.24 3.84
CA PRO A 135 -10.78 -4.69 2.44
C PRO A 135 -10.13 -6.06 2.28
N THR A 136 -10.80 -6.94 1.53
CA THR A 136 -10.34 -8.31 1.26
C THR A 136 -10.98 -8.83 -0.03
N ALA A 137 -10.18 -9.46 -0.88
CA ALA A 137 -10.59 -10.26 -2.02
C ALA A 137 -10.64 -11.76 -1.66
N TRP A 138 -11.61 -12.48 -2.22
CA TRP A 138 -11.91 -13.87 -1.86
C TRP A 138 -12.12 -14.73 -3.10
N ASP A 139 -11.29 -15.76 -3.28
CA ASP A 139 -11.60 -16.95 -4.08
C ASP A 139 -12.19 -18.03 -3.16
N LEU A 140 -13.52 -18.23 -3.24
CA LEU A 140 -14.22 -19.28 -2.49
C LEU A 140 -14.16 -20.64 -3.19
N GLY A 141 -13.55 -20.70 -4.38
CA GLY A 141 -13.51 -21.85 -5.26
C GLY A 141 -14.76 -21.96 -6.15
N LYS A 142 -14.71 -22.90 -7.10
CA LYS A 142 -15.81 -23.16 -8.06
C LYS A 142 -16.32 -21.90 -8.81
N HIS A 143 -15.40 -20.99 -9.14
CA HIS A 143 -15.69 -19.72 -9.83
C HIS A 143 -16.52 -18.71 -9.01
N ASP A 144 -16.51 -18.81 -7.68
CA ASP A 144 -17.11 -17.83 -6.78
C ASP A 144 -16.04 -16.87 -6.24
N PHE A 145 -15.98 -15.67 -6.81
CA PHE A 145 -15.02 -14.63 -6.48
C PHE A 145 -15.74 -13.42 -5.91
N ARG A 146 -15.27 -12.85 -4.80
CA ARG A 146 -15.96 -11.76 -4.08
C ARG A 146 -15.00 -10.75 -3.48
N ILE A 147 -15.45 -9.51 -3.35
CA ILE A 147 -14.81 -8.51 -2.50
C ILE A 147 -15.70 -8.20 -1.30
N LYS A 148 -15.05 -8.01 -0.14
CA LYS A 148 -15.69 -7.52 1.10
C LYS A 148 -14.99 -6.26 1.58
N MET A 149 -15.59 -5.11 1.30
CA MET A 149 -15.06 -3.77 1.58
C MET A 149 -16.20 -2.82 1.98
N CYS A 150 -16.03 -2.08 3.07
CA CYS A 150 -16.97 -1.01 3.47
C CYS A 150 -16.62 0.29 2.73
N THR A 151 -16.86 0.30 1.43
CA THR A 151 -16.39 1.36 0.52
C THR A 151 -17.01 2.71 0.84
N LYS A 152 -16.17 3.72 0.96
CA LYS A 152 -16.50 5.13 1.06
C LYS A 152 -16.17 5.83 -0.24
N VAL A 153 -16.82 6.96 -0.49
CA VAL A 153 -16.58 7.78 -1.69
C VAL A 153 -15.35 8.65 -1.43
N THR A 154 -14.16 8.06 -1.53
CA THR A 154 -12.87 8.73 -1.35
C THR A 154 -11.88 8.26 -2.43
N MET A 155 -10.85 9.06 -2.69
CA MET A 155 -9.75 8.66 -3.59
C MET A 155 -9.03 7.40 -3.08
N ASP A 156 -8.82 7.28 -1.77
CA ASP A 156 -8.14 6.13 -1.18
C ASP A 156 -8.94 4.83 -1.39
N ASP A 157 -10.27 4.87 -1.21
CA ASP A 157 -11.13 3.70 -1.44
C ASP A 157 -11.30 3.41 -2.95
N PHE A 158 -11.22 4.42 -3.81
CA PHE A 158 -11.14 4.23 -5.27
C PHE A 158 -9.88 3.46 -5.68
N LEU A 159 -8.71 3.83 -5.12
CA LEU A 159 -7.45 3.12 -5.38
C LEU A 159 -7.45 1.72 -4.73
N THR A 160 -8.07 1.58 -3.57
CA THR A 160 -8.23 0.28 -2.89
C THR A 160 -9.13 -0.66 -3.68
N ALA A 161 -10.19 -0.16 -4.33
CA ALA A 161 -11.02 -0.98 -5.21
C ALA A 161 -10.24 -1.54 -6.41
N HIS A 162 -9.32 -0.76 -7.00
CA HIS A 162 -8.40 -1.24 -8.04
C HIS A 162 -7.45 -2.31 -7.49
N HIS A 163 -6.91 -2.10 -6.29
CA HIS A 163 -6.03 -3.07 -5.63
C HIS A 163 -6.74 -4.41 -5.41
N GLU A 164 -7.90 -4.41 -4.74
CA GLU A 164 -8.63 -5.63 -4.41
C GLU A 164 -9.17 -6.34 -5.65
N MET A 165 -9.59 -5.60 -6.69
CA MET A 165 -9.99 -6.21 -7.95
C MET A 165 -8.80 -6.80 -8.71
N GLY A 166 -7.58 -6.29 -8.52
CA GLY A 166 -6.36 -6.91 -9.02
C GLY A 166 -6.13 -8.32 -8.47
N HIS A 167 -6.44 -8.55 -7.19
CA HIS A 167 -6.43 -9.89 -6.58
C HIS A 167 -7.44 -10.81 -7.26
N ILE A 168 -8.67 -10.33 -7.46
CA ILE A 168 -9.74 -11.10 -8.13
C ILE A 168 -9.36 -11.46 -9.58
N GLN A 169 -8.76 -10.54 -10.33
CA GLN A 169 -8.26 -10.82 -11.67
C GLN A 169 -7.19 -11.91 -11.66
N TYR A 170 -6.29 -11.87 -10.66
CA TYR A 170 -5.26 -12.89 -10.53
C TYR A 170 -5.85 -14.26 -10.17
N ASP A 171 -6.81 -14.29 -9.24
CA ASP A 171 -7.57 -15.48 -8.85
C ASP A 171 -8.28 -16.11 -10.05
N MET A 172 -8.96 -15.30 -10.86
CA MET A 172 -9.67 -15.75 -12.05
C MET A 172 -8.75 -16.40 -13.09
N VAL A 173 -7.54 -15.87 -13.28
CA VAL A 173 -6.59 -16.39 -14.28
C VAL A 173 -6.07 -17.77 -13.90
N TYR A 174 -5.63 -17.96 -12.65
CA TYR A 174 -5.10 -19.27 -12.24
C TYR A 174 -6.19 -20.26 -11.79
N ALA A 175 -7.48 -19.89 -11.85
CA ALA A 175 -8.58 -20.79 -11.49
C ALA A 175 -8.58 -22.12 -12.28
N ALA A 176 -7.99 -22.15 -13.48
CA ALA A 176 -7.80 -23.35 -14.28
C ALA A 176 -6.69 -24.29 -13.76
N GLN A 177 -5.80 -23.82 -12.89
CA GLN A 177 -4.73 -24.62 -12.30
C GLN A 177 -5.29 -25.67 -11.32
N PRO A 178 -4.54 -26.77 -11.06
CA PRO A 178 -4.85 -27.68 -9.97
C PRO A 178 -4.99 -26.93 -8.65
N PHE A 179 -5.90 -27.38 -7.78
CA PHE A 179 -6.25 -26.67 -6.54
C PHE A 179 -5.03 -26.23 -5.70
N LEU A 180 -4.02 -27.10 -5.56
CA LEU A 180 -2.81 -26.81 -4.78
C LEU A 180 -1.87 -25.75 -5.41
N LEU A 181 -2.09 -25.38 -6.67
CA LEU A 181 -1.29 -24.41 -7.42
C LEU A 181 -2.05 -23.09 -7.66
N ARG A 182 -3.21 -22.89 -7.02
CA ARG A 182 -4.00 -21.66 -7.10
C ARG A 182 -3.53 -20.66 -6.05
N ASN A 183 -2.40 -20.02 -6.34
CA ASN A 183 -1.86 -18.94 -5.52
C ASN A 183 -0.85 -18.13 -6.35
N GLY A 184 -0.45 -16.96 -5.85
CA GLY A 184 0.68 -16.22 -6.41
C GLY A 184 1.99 -17.01 -6.33
N ALA A 185 2.96 -16.68 -7.19
CA ALA A 185 4.26 -17.35 -7.22
C ALA A 185 4.98 -17.33 -5.86
N ASN A 186 4.76 -16.27 -5.07
CA ASN A 186 5.05 -16.19 -3.64
C ASN A 186 4.09 -15.16 -2.99
N GLU A 187 4.17 -15.00 -1.67
CA GLU A 187 3.27 -14.12 -0.91
C GLU A 187 3.31 -12.63 -1.32
N GLY A 188 4.40 -12.17 -1.97
CA GLY A 188 4.54 -10.80 -2.45
C GLY A 188 3.99 -10.56 -3.86
N PHE A 189 3.80 -11.61 -4.68
CA PHE A 189 3.29 -11.46 -6.05
C PHE A 189 1.84 -11.03 -6.07
N HIS A 190 1.01 -11.70 -5.27
CA HIS A 190 -0.43 -11.46 -5.24
C HIS A 190 -0.72 -10.00 -4.89
N GLU A 191 -0.10 -9.54 -3.82
CA GLU A 191 -0.14 -8.16 -3.38
C GLU A 191 0.38 -7.15 -4.43
N ALA A 192 1.37 -7.53 -5.25
CA ALA A 192 2.05 -6.63 -6.17
C ALA A 192 1.25 -6.40 -7.45
N VAL A 193 0.43 -7.40 -7.82
CA VAL A 193 -0.55 -7.27 -8.90
C VAL A 193 -1.63 -6.25 -8.52
N GLY A 194 -2.17 -6.28 -7.29
CA GLY A 194 -3.16 -5.28 -6.82
C GLY A 194 -2.62 -3.84 -6.88
N GLU A 195 -1.63 -3.55 -6.03
CA GLU A 195 -0.38 -2.91 -6.45
C GLU A 195 -0.38 -1.90 -7.62
N ILE A 196 0.14 -2.40 -8.73
CA ILE A 196 0.37 -1.69 -9.98
C ILE A 196 -0.89 -1.07 -10.59
N MET A 197 -2.08 -1.59 -10.26
CA MET A 197 -3.35 -1.09 -10.78
C MET A 197 -3.67 0.25 -10.13
N SER A 198 -3.50 0.31 -8.82
CA SER A 198 -3.65 1.54 -8.04
C SER A 198 -2.62 2.60 -8.47
N LEU A 199 -1.39 2.21 -8.83
CA LEU A 199 -0.38 3.16 -9.33
C LEU A 199 -0.83 3.83 -10.64
N SER A 200 -1.32 3.05 -11.60
CA SER A 200 -1.79 3.59 -12.89
C SER A 200 -3.05 4.44 -12.72
N ALA A 201 -4.00 3.97 -11.90
CA ALA A 201 -5.26 4.65 -11.60
C ALA A 201 -5.08 5.98 -10.83
N ALA A 202 -4.01 6.12 -10.05
CA ALA A 202 -3.69 7.33 -9.31
C ALA A 202 -3.09 8.46 -10.17
N THR A 203 -2.69 8.17 -11.42
CA THR A 203 -2.01 9.15 -12.26
C THR A 203 -2.96 10.29 -12.68
N PRO A 204 -2.49 11.55 -12.74
CA PRO A 204 -3.31 12.66 -13.25
C PRO A 204 -3.83 12.42 -14.68
N LYS A 205 -3.05 11.70 -15.50
CA LYS A 205 -3.46 11.27 -16.85
C LYS A 205 -4.71 10.39 -16.80
N HIS A 206 -4.70 9.36 -15.97
CA HIS A 206 -5.85 8.46 -15.80
C HIS A 206 -7.06 9.23 -15.24
N LEU A 207 -6.87 9.98 -14.16
CA LEU A 207 -7.93 10.74 -13.49
C LEU A 207 -8.59 11.78 -14.41
N LYS A 208 -7.84 12.38 -15.34
CA LYS A 208 -8.40 13.24 -16.39
C LYS A 208 -9.25 12.46 -17.39
N ASN A 209 -8.79 11.29 -17.82
CA ASN A 209 -9.51 10.44 -18.78
C ASN A 209 -10.86 9.96 -18.24
N ILE A 210 -10.97 9.70 -16.93
CA ILE A 210 -12.22 9.28 -16.28
C ILE A 210 -13.06 10.46 -15.76
N GLY A 211 -12.64 11.70 -16.03
CA GLY A 211 -13.39 12.91 -15.68
C GLY A 211 -13.33 13.31 -14.20
N LEU A 212 -12.41 12.77 -13.42
CA LEU A 212 -12.19 13.15 -12.02
C LEU A 212 -11.22 14.32 -11.84
N LEU A 213 -10.40 14.61 -12.86
CA LEU A 213 -9.64 15.87 -12.94
C LEU A 213 -10.08 16.69 -14.15
N PRO A 214 -10.13 18.04 -14.03
CA PRO A 214 -10.53 18.89 -15.15
C PRO A 214 -9.50 18.84 -16.28
N PRO A 215 -9.91 19.00 -17.56
CA PRO A 215 -8.97 19.02 -18.70
C PRO A 215 -7.90 20.10 -18.60
N GLY A 216 -8.21 21.22 -17.96
CA GLY A 216 -7.28 22.33 -17.70
C GLY A 216 -6.33 22.12 -16.52
N PHE A 217 -6.33 20.96 -15.86
CA PHE A 217 -5.39 20.64 -14.79
C PHE A 217 -3.96 20.62 -15.34
N SER A 218 -3.15 21.57 -14.89
CA SER A 218 -1.75 21.71 -15.27
C SER A 218 -0.89 20.68 -14.54
N GLU A 219 -0.30 19.76 -15.30
CA GLU A 219 0.80 18.92 -14.83
C GLU A 219 2.10 19.71 -15.01
N ASP A 220 2.58 20.28 -13.92
CA ASP A 220 3.87 20.96 -13.85
C ASP A 220 4.75 20.32 -12.79
N ASN A 221 6.00 20.78 -12.68
CA ASN A 221 6.95 20.19 -11.73
C ASN A 221 6.47 20.28 -10.27
N GLU A 222 5.70 21.31 -9.90
CA GLU A 222 5.19 21.43 -8.53
C GLU A 222 4.08 20.40 -8.26
N THR A 223 3.17 20.17 -9.22
CA THR A 223 2.14 19.13 -9.10
C THR A 223 2.74 17.72 -9.17
N ASP A 224 3.79 17.50 -9.96
CA ASP A 224 4.55 16.24 -9.99
C ASP A 224 5.21 15.96 -8.63
N ILE A 225 5.83 16.97 -8.01
CA ILE A 225 6.42 16.82 -6.67
C ILE A 225 5.35 16.56 -5.63
N ASN A 226 4.21 17.26 -5.66
CA ASN A 226 3.09 16.98 -4.77
C ASN A 226 2.60 15.53 -4.92
N PHE A 227 2.45 15.02 -6.15
CA PHE A 227 2.09 13.63 -6.43
C PHE A 227 3.10 12.65 -5.85
N LEU A 228 4.37 12.78 -6.24
CA LEU A 228 5.45 11.89 -5.80
C LEU A 228 5.59 11.90 -4.27
N PHE A 229 5.41 13.06 -3.65
CA PHE A 229 5.44 13.19 -2.21
C PHE A 229 4.24 12.46 -1.54
N LYS A 230 3.01 12.63 -2.04
CA LYS A 230 1.84 11.87 -1.56
C LYS A 230 2.07 10.35 -1.68
N GLN A 231 2.62 9.90 -2.80
CA GLN A 231 2.98 8.50 -3.01
C GLN A 231 4.08 8.04 -2.04
N ALA A 232 5.11 8.85 -1.82
CA ALA A 232 6.21 8.51 -0.92
C ALA A 232 5.76 8.35 0.54
N LEU A 233 4.80 9.15 1.01
CA LEU A 233 4.22 9.02 2.36
C LEU A 233 3.57 7.64 2.59
N THR A 234 2.96 7.06 1.55
CA THR A 234 2.38 5.71 1.60
C THR A 234 3.44 4.63 1.36
N ILE A 235 4.18 4.74 0.26
CA ILE A 235 5.02 3.67 -0.27
C ILE A 235 6.38 3.62 0.43
N VAL A 236 7.05 4.76 0.58
CA VAL A 236 8.40 4.82 1.17
C VAL A 236 8.30 4.86 2.69
N GLY A 237 7.33 5.59 3.24
CA GLY A 237 7.11 5.72 4.68
C GLY A 237 6.89 4.37 5.38
N THR A 238 6.25 3.40 4.71
CA THR A 238 5.94 2.09 5.30
C THR A 238 7.10 1.09 5.27
N LEU A 239 8.11 1.29 4.39
CA LEU A 239 9.16 0.28 4.16
C LEU A 239 10.01 0.01 5.41
N PRO A 240 10.51 1.02 6.15
CA PRO A 240 11.26 0.77 7.37
C PRO A 240 10.41 0.17 8.48
N PHE A 241 9.14 0.60 8.62
CA PHE A 241 8.20 0.01 9.57
C PHE A 241 8.02 -1.49 9.32
N THR A 242 7.76 -1.85 8.05
CA THR A 242 7.52 -3.23 7.61
C THR A 242 8.74 -4.11 7.84
N TYR A 243 9.92 -3.63 7.44
CA TYR A 243 11.16 -4.36 7.64
C TYR A 243 11.50 -4.54 9.12
N MET A 244 11.39 -3.48 9.93
CA MET A 244 11.69 -3.53 11.35
C MET A 244 10.77 -4.49 12.10
N LEU A 245 9.46 -4.47 11.81
CA LEU A 245 8.48 -5.34 12.46
C LEU A 245 8.78 -6.82 12.22
N GLU A 246 9.06 -7.22 10.97
CA GLU A 246 9.40 -8.61 10.67
C GLU A 246 10.75 -9.01 11.22
N LYS A 247 11.74 -8.10 11.18
CA LYS A 247 13.03 -8.35 11.81
C LYS A 247 12.85 -8.62 13.31
N TRP A 248 12.02 -7.85 14.01
CA TRP A 248 11.71 -8.09 15.42
C TRP A 248 11.07 -9.46 15.63
N ARG A 249 10.04 -9.81 14.85
CA ARG A 249 9.37 -11.12 14.94
C ARG A 249 10.33 -12.29 14.69
N TRP A 250 11.18 -12.21 13.66
CA TRP A 250 12.15 -13.26 13.37
C TRP A 250 13.16 -13.44 14.51
N MET A 251 13.63 -12.34 15.11
CA MET A 251 14.55 -12.41 16.26
C MET A 251 13.86 -13.01 17.48
N VAL A 252 12.59 -12.65 17.76
CA VAL A 252 11.78 -13.27 18.82
C VAL A 252 11.59 -14.77 18.58
N PHE A 253 11.17 -15.18 17.37
CA PHE A 253 10.94 -16.59 17.03
C PHE A 253 12.22 -17.44 17.09
N LYS A 254 13.39 -16.86 16.81
CA LYS A 254 14.69 -17.53 16.96
C LYS A 254 15.19 -17.58 18.41
N GLY A 255 14.53 -16.88 19.34
CA GLY A 255 14.98 -16.75 20.73
C GLY A 255 16.16 -15.81 20.92
N GLU A 256 16.46 -14.96 19.94
CA GLU A 256 17.52 -13.94 20.03
C GLU A 256 17.12 -12.76 20.93
N ILE A 257 15.81 -12.55 21.14
CA ILE A 257 15.26 -11.57 22.07
C ILE A 257 14.50 -12.30 23.19
N PRO A 258 15.04 -12.34 24.42
CA PRO A 258 14.35 -12.87 25.59
C PRO A 258 13.05 -12.11 25.90
N LYS A 259 12.08 -12.77 26.55
CA LYS A 259 10.74 -12.20 26.84
C LYS A 259 10.81 -10.91 27.66
N GLU A 260 11.75 -10.85 28.59
CA GLU A 260 12.03 -9.71 29.46
C GLU A 260 12.73 -8.54 28.75
N GLN A 261 12.89 -8.61 27.42
CA GLN A 261 13.47 -7.55 26.59
C GLN A 261 12.65 -7.27 25.33
N TRP A 262 11.42 -7.79 25.23
CA TRP A 262 10.58 -7.66 24.03
C TRP A 262 10.31 -6.20 23.70
N ILE A 263 9.78 -5.44 24.66
CA ILE A 263 9.40 -4.04 24.51
C ILE A 263 10.62 -3.14 24.46
N LYS A 264 11.64 -3.44 25.28
CA LYS A 264 12.93 -2.75 25.20
C LYS A 264 13.51 -2.83 23.79
N LYS A 265 13.62 -4.03 23.21
CA LYS A 265 14.20 -4.22 21.87
C LYS A 265 13.30 -3.68 20.76
N TRP A 266 11.98 -3.76 20.92
CA TRP A 266 11.03 -3.15 20.00
C TRP A 266 11.28 -1.65 19.83
N TRP A 267 11.37 -0.89 20.94
CA TRP A 267 11.58 0.55 20.88
C TRP A 267 13.00 0.96 20.49
N GLU A 268 14.03 0.17 20.85
CA GLU A 268 15.38 0.33 20.30
C GLU A 268 15.36 0.24 18.76
N MET A 269 14.74 -0.81 18.22
CA MET A 269 14.64 -1.01 16.76
C MET A 269 13.78 0.04 16.07
N LYS A 270 12.69 0.51 16.69
CA LYS A 270 11.86 1.62 16.18
C LYS A 270 12.67 2.91 16.04
N ARG A 271 13.49 3.26 17.04
CA ARG A 271 14.35 4.44 16.98
C ARG A 271 15.44 4.30 15.93
N ASP A 272 16.13 3.15 15.91
CA ASP A 272 17.31 2.95 15.07
C ASP A 272 16.96 2.75 13.59
N LEU A 273 15.90 2.00 13.28
CA LEU A 273 15.56 1.61 11.90
C LEU A 273 14.47 2.47 11.29
N VAL A 274 13.57 3.03 12.11
CA VAL A 274 12.41 3.82 11.63
C VAL A 274 12.56 5.29 12.03
N GLY A 275 13.46 5.65 12.95
CA GLY A 275 13.57 7.04 13.42
C GLY A 275 12.31 7.53 14.13
N VAL A 276 11.61 6.62 14.83
CA VAL A 276 10.35 6.90 15.55
C VAL A 276 10.53 6.55 17.03
N VAL A 277 10.07 7.44 17.91
CA VAL A 277 10.18 7.31 19.37
C VAL A 277 8.81 7.23 20.03
N GLU A 278 8.71 6.40 21.06
CA GLU A 278 7.56 6.30 21.94
C GLU A 278 7.29 7.63 22.67
N PRO A 279 6.04 8.09 22.75
CA PRO A 279 5.71 9.30 23.50
C PRO A 279 5.82 9.09 25.02
N LEU A 280 5.69 7.85 25.48
CA LEU A 280 5.79 7.44 26.87
C LEU A 280 6.61 6.15 26.97
N PRO A 281 7.41 5.97 28.02
CA PRO A 281 8.16 4.74 28.21
C PRO A 281 7.19 3.58 28.49
N HIS A 282 7.38 2.46 27.80
CA HIS A 282 6.62 1.22 28.01
C HIS A 282 7.55 0.16 28.60
N ASP A 283 7.08 -0.52 29.64
CA ASP A 283 7.78 -1.67 30.24
C ASP A 283 7.34 -3.00 29.60
N GLU A 284 7.86 -4.12 30.10
CA GLU A 284 7.56 -5.45 29.55
C GLU A 284 6.15 -5.98 29.92
N THR A 285 5.31 -5.17 30.58
CA THR A 285 3.87 -5.47 30.72
C THR A 285 3.07 -5.14 29.45
N TYR A 286 3.65 -4.33 28.57
CA TYR A 286 3.07 -3.98 27.27
C TYR A 286 3.33 -5.07 26.22
N CYS A 287 2.54 -5.03 25.16
CA CYS A 287 2.75 -5.84 23.95
C CYS A 287 2.43 -5.00 22.70
N ASP A 288 3.08 -3.84 22.59
CA ASP A 288 2.88 -2.87 21.50
C ASP A 288 2.80 -3.47 20.10
N PRO A 289 3.73 -4.38 19.66
CA PRO A 289 3.62 -4.98 18.34
C PRO A 289 2.31 -5.77 18.15
N ALA A 290 1.77 -6.41 19.19
CA ALA A 290 0.51 -7.15 19.14
C ALA A 290 -0.74 -6.26 19.10
N SER A 291 -0.59 -4.94 19.25
CA SER A 291 -1.69 -4.01 18.96
C SER A 291 -2.00 -3.91 17.46
N LEU A 292 -1.09 -4.35 16.59
CA LEU A 292 -1.28 -4.39 15.14
C LEU A 292 -2.01 -5.67 14.73
N PHE A 293 -3.01 -5.52 13.85
CA PHE A 293 -3.84 -6.62 13.34
C PHE A 293 -3.04 -7.85 12.91
N HIS A 294 -2.02 -7.67 12.06
CA HIS A 294 -1.24 -8.78 11.49
C HIS A 294 -0.47 -9.58 12.53
N VAL A 295 0.00 -8.92 13.59
CA VAL A 295 0.73 -9.61 14.67
C VAL A 295 -0.26 -10.39 15.54
N ALA A 296 -1.38 -9.79 15.92
CA ALA A 296 -2.41 -10.45 16.74
C ALA A 296 -3.17 -11.58 16.04
N ASN A 297 -3.23 -11.55 14.70
CA ASN A 297 -3.99 -12.50 13.88
C ASN A 297 -3.08 -13.44 13.07
N ASP A 298 -1.81 -13.57 13.45
CA ASP A 298 -0.85 -14.53 12.88
C ASP A 298 -0.64 -14.44 11.35
N TYR A 299 -0.57 -13.21 10.82
CA TYR A 299 -0.24 -12.97 9.41
C TYR A 299 1.24 -12.60 9.23
N SER A 300 1.89 -13.18 8.22
CA SER A 300 3.20 -12.71 7.73
C SER A 300 3.11 -11.25 7.27
N PHE A 301 4.11 -10.44 7.61
CA PHE A 301 4.15 -9.02 7.24
C PHE A 301 5.20 -8.71 6.17
N ILE A 302 6.15 -9.61 5.89
CA ILE A 302 7.25 -9.34 4.94
C ILE A 302 6.75 -9.26 3.49
N ARG A 303 5.61 -9.88 3.20
CA ARG A 303 4.88 -9.76 1.93
C ARG A 303 4.74 -8.31 1.47
N TYR A 304 4.44 -7.36 2.38
CA TYR A 304 4.30 -5.94 2.04
C TYR A 304 5.63 -5.30 1.60
N TYR A 305 6.76 -5.75 2.14
CA TYR A 305 8.08 -5.25 1.76
C TYR A 305 8.49 -5.77 0.38
N THR A 306 8.39 -7.09 0.17
CA THR A 306 8.72 -7.71 -1.13
C THR A 306 7.82 -7.22 -2.25
N ARG A 307 6.53 -7.08 -1.95
CA ARG A 307 5.54 -6.56 -2.87
C ARG A 307 5.89 -5.17 -3.37
N THR A 308 6.27 -4.27 -2.47
CA THR A 308 6.62 -2.89 -2.85
C THR A 308 7.81 -2.83 -3.79
N ILE A 309 8.68 -3.83 -3.78
CA ILE A 309 9.77 -3.93 -4.75
C ILE A 309 9.25 -4.50 -6.08
N TYR A 310 8.46 -5.58 -6.01
CA TYR A 310 7.88 -6.20 -7.20
C TYR A 310 6.95 -5.26 -7.96
N GLN A 311 6.14 -4.44 -7.29
CA GLN A 311 5.22 -3.52 -7.95
C GLN A 311 5.96 -2.54 -8.88
N PHE A 312 7.12 -2.01 -8.48
CA PHE A 312 7.88 -1.10 -9.34
C PHE A 312 8.62 -1.83 -10.46
N GLN A 313 9.08 -3.06 -10.21
CA GLN A 313 9.63 -3.92 -11.27
C GLN A 313 8.58 -4.25 -12.34
N PHE A 314 7.37 -4.59 -11.92
CA PHE A 314 6.24 -4.87 -12.81
C PHE A 314 5.80 -3.60 -13.53
N GLN A 315 5.62 -2.49 -12.82
CA GLN A 315 5.24 -1.22 -13.43
C GLN A 315 6.25 -0.78 -14.50
N GLU A 316 7.56 -0.81 -14.21
CA GLU A 316 8.58 -0.47 -15.19
C GLU A 316 8.50 -1.35 -16.45
N ALA A 317 8.40 -2.67 -16.27
CA ALA A 317 8.30 -3.60 -17.38
C ALA A 317 7.02 -3.38 -18.22
N LEU A 318 5.86 -3.21 -17.57
CA LEU A 318 4.58 -3.01 -18.24
C LEU A 318 4.52 -1.66 -18.95
N CYS A 319 5.10 -0.60 -18.38
CA CYS A 319 5.20 0.71 -19.00
C CYS A 319 6.08 0.70 -20.25
N GLN A 320 7.18 -0.07 -20.24
CA GLN A 320 8.00 -0.29 -21.44
C GLN A 320 7.22 -1.01 -22.53
N ILE A 321 6.44 -2.04 -22.18
CA ILE A 321 5.56 -2.75 -23.12
C ILE A 321 4.46 -1.83 -23.66
N ALA A 322 3.89 -0.99 -22.81
CA ALA A 322 2.91 0.03 -23.19
C ALA A 322 3.50 1.19 -24.00
N LYS A 323 4.82 1.15 -24.29
CA LYS A 323 5.55 2.18 -25.06
C LYS A 323 5.38 3.57 -24.45
N HIS A 324 5.33 3.64 -23.12
CA HIS A 324 5.27 4.90 -22.39
C HIS A 324 6.57 5.70 -22.58
N GLU A 325 6.43 6.98 -22.89
CA GLU A 325 7.55 7.92 -22.98
C GLU A 325 7.53 8.88 -21.77
N GLY A 326 8.72 9.23 -21.28
CA GLY A 326 8.88 10.17 -20.17
C GLY A 326 8.98 9.49 -18.80
N PRO A 327 8.74 10.25 -17.70
CA PRO A 327 8.93 9.73 -16.34
C PRO A 327 7.99 8.57 -16.02
N LEU A 328 8.50 7.54 -15.32
CA LEU A 328 7.75 6.33 -14.97
C LEU A 328 6.49 6.63 -14.13
N HIS A 329 6.54 7.63 -13.23
CA HIS A 329 5.42 7.99 -12.37
C HIS A 329 4.22 8.60 -13.12
N LYS A 330 4.37 8.91 -14.42
CA LYS A 330 3.28 9.38 -15.30
C LYS A 330 2.72 8.27 -16.19
N CYS A 331 3.27 7.07 -16.08
CA CYS A 331 2.81 5.95 -16.87
C CYS A 331 1.42 5.51 -16.43
N ASP A 332 0.55 5.32 -17.41
CA ASP A 332 -0.78 4.72 -17.26
C ASP A 332 -0.87 3.60 -18.30
N ILE A 333 -1.03 2.36 -17.84
CA ILE A 333 -1.11 1.18 -18.71
C ILE A 333 -2.50 0.97 -19.32
N SER A 334 -3.49 1.79 -18.95
CA SER A 334 -4.85 1.74 -19.53
C SER A 334 -4.79 1.70 -21.06
N ASN A 335 -5.64 0.86 -21.67
CA ASN A 335 -5.71 0.63 -23.12
C ASN A 335 -4.48 -0.07 -23.75
N SER A 336 -3.54 -0.59 -22.96
CA SER A 336 -2.45 -1.43 -23.47
C SER A 336 -2.77 -2.91 -23.31
N SER A 337 -3.36 -3.52 -24.35
CA SER A 337 -3.61 -4.96 -24.38
C SER A 337 -2.32 -5.80 -24.37
N GLU A 338 -1.24 -5.29 -24.98
CA GLU A 338 0.09 -5.92 -24.92
C GLU A 338 0.61 -6.00 -23.47
N ALA A 339 0.40 -4.95 -22.67
CA ALA A 339 0.79 -4.95 -21.26
C ALA A 339 -0.04 -5.95 -20.45
N GLY A 340 -1.36 -5.98 -20.62
CA GLY A 340 -2.20 -6.94 -19.91
C GLY A 340 -1.92 -8.40 -20.30
N GLN A 341 -1.55 -8.69 -21.55
CA GLN A 341 -1.13 -10.04 -21.96
C GLN A 341 0.17 -10.49 -21.28
N LYS A 342 1.05 -9.56 -20.90
CA LYS A 342 2.32 -9.86 -20.22
C LYS A 342 2.21 -9.93 -18.71
N LEU A 343 1.14 -9.34 -18.15
CA LEU A 343 0.92 -9.24 -16.72
C LEU A 343 0.52 -10.57 -16.07
N LEU A 344 -0.39 -11.34 -16.69
CA LEU A 344 -1.02 -12.52 -16.08
C LEU A 344 -0.67 -13.83 -16.80
#